data_AF-A0A3C0IQM4-F1
#
_entry.id   AF-A0A3C0IQM4-F1
#
_cell.length_a   1.000
_cell.length_b   1.000
_cell.length_c   1.000
_cell.angle_alpha   90.00
_cell.angle_beta   90.00
_cell.angle_gamma   90.00
#
_symmetry.space_group_name_H-M   'P 1'
#
loop_
_entity.id
_entity.type
_entity.pdbx_description
1 polymer ?
#
loop_
_entity_poly.entity_id
_entity_poly.type
_entity_poly.pdbx_seq_one_letter_code
_entity_poly.pdbx_strand_id
1 'polypeptide(L)'
;VVFKHSTRCSISSMALSRLERSAQPSNATFHLLDLIKHRDVSNAIAEDLQVYHESPQVIVIKDRTCVYDESHMAIQMDEIITQL
;
A
#
# COMPACT_ATOMS: atom_id res chain seq x y z
N VAL A 1 1.99 -0.77 7.45
CA VAL A 1 1.59 -0.99 6.04
C VAL A 1 1.19 0.34 5.44
N VAL A 2 1.70 0.68 4.26
CA VAL A 2 1.30 1.87 3.51
C VAL A 2 0.57 1.44 2.25
N PHE A 3 -0.60 2.02 1.98
CA PHE A 3 -1.33 1.85 0.73
C PHE A 3 -1.32 3.18 -0.05
N LYS A 4 -0.64 3.20 -1.19
CA LYS A 4 -0.62 4.32 -2.13
C LYS A 4 -1.89 4.27 -2.98
N HIS A 5 -2.79 5.22 -2.75
CA HIS A 5 -4.08 5.30 -3.41
C HIS A 5 -4.11 6.45 -4.42
N SER A 6 -4.52 6.16 -5.66
CA SER A 6 -4.89 7.17 -6.64
C SER A 6 -6.40 7.32 -6.69
N THR A 7 -6.89 8.46 -6.21
CA THR A 7 -8.32 8.83 -6.18
C THR A 7 -8.97 8.96 -7.56
N ARG A 8 -8.18 8.88 -8.64
CA ARG A 8 -8.63 8.98 -10.03
C ARG A 8 -8.53 7.65 -10.81
N CYS A 9 -8.12 6.56 -10.16
CA CYS A 9 -7.94 5.25 -10.78
C CYS A 9 -8.95 4.25 -10.21
N SER A 10 -9.82 3.69 -11.06
CA SER A 10 -10.84 2.72 -10.65
C SER A 10 -10.25 1.45 -10.02
N ILE A 11 -9.12 0.96 -10.55
CA ILE A 11 -8.38 -0.18 -9.99
C ILE A 11 -7.92 0.15 -8.56
N SER A 12 -7.47 1.38 -8.33
CA SER A 12 -7.04 1.82 -7.00
C SER A 12 -8.20 1.88 -6.01
N SER A 13 -9.36 2.41 -6.42
CA SER A 13 -10.56 2.42 -5.59
C SER A 13 -11.08 1.01 -5.30
N MET A 14 -11.00 0.10 -6.27
CA MET A 14 -11.39 -1.30 -6.08
C MET A 14 -10.46 -2.01 -5.08
N ALA A 15 -9.14 -1.82 -5.21
CA ALA A 15 -8.17 -2.37 -4.27
C ALA A 15 -8.39 -1.83 -2.84
N LEU A 16 -8.58 -0.51 -2.69
CA LEU A 16 -8.90 0.10 -1.40
C LEU A 16 -10.15 -0.51 -0.77
N SER A 17 -11.23 -0.58 -1.55
CA SER A 17 -12.52 -1.12 -1.09
C SER A 17 -12.41 -2.59 -0.67
N ARG A 18 -11.54 -3.39 -1.29
CA ARG A 18 -11.26 -4.76 -0.84
C ARG A 18 -10.57 -4.77 0.52
N LEU A 19 -9.53 -3.95 0.70
CA LEU A 19 -8.79 -3.86 1.95
C LEU A 19 -9.66 -3.36 3.11
N GLU A 20 -10.51 -2.36 2.89
CA GLU A 20 -11.42 -1.79 3.90
C GLU A 20 -12.50 -2.77 4.37
N ARG A 21 -12.89 -3.75 3.54
CA ARG A 21 -13.82 -4.82 3.93
C ARG A 21 -13.18 -5.92 4.75
N SER A 22 -11.86 -6.03 4.73
CA SER A 22 -11.15 -7.06 5.49
C SER A 22 -10.97 -6.63 6.94
N ALA A 23 -10.93 -7.59 7.85
CA ALA A 23 -10.57 -7.32 9.24
C ALA A 23 -9.11 -6.85 9.31
N GLN A 24 -8.87 -5.68 9.90
CA GLN A 24 -7.52 -5.18 10.07
C GLN A 24 -6.79 -6.02 11.14
N PRO A 25 -5.59 -6.54 10.84
CA PRO A 25 -4.80 -7.29 11.82
C PRO A 25 -4.30 -6.35 12.93
N SER A 26 -4.29 -6.84 14.17
CA SER A 26 -3.95 -6.03 15.36
C SER A 26 -2.45 -5.74 15.51
N ASN A 27 -1.59 -6.53 14.85
CA ASN A 27 -0.14 -6.37 14.87
C ASN A 27 0.40 -5.40 13.80
N ALA A 28 -0.46 -4.68 13.07
CA ALA A 28 -0.03 -3.70 12.09
C ALA A 28 -0.92 -2.46 11.98
N THR A 29 -0.28 -1.31 11.82
CA THR A 29 -0.95 -0.05 11.48
C THR A 29 -1.00 0.11 9.96
N PHE A 30 -2.17 0.45 9.43
CA PHE A 30 -2.39 0.76 8.03
C PHE A 30 -2.46 2.27 7.83
N HIS A 31 -1.71 2.78 6.85
CA HIS A 31 -1.71 4.16 6.43
C HIS A 31 -2.14 4.25 4.97
N LEU A 32 -3.10 5.13 4.69
CA LEU A 32 -3.51 5.44 3.32
C LEU A 32 -2.85 6.74 2.88
N LEU A 33 -2.18 6.71 1.74
CA LEU A 33 -1.62 7.90 1.10
C LEU A 33 -2.45 8.27 -0.12
N ASP A 34 -3.06 9.46 -0.12
CA ASP A 34 -3.61 10.06 -1.33
C ASP A 34 -2.46 10.54 -2.23
N LEU A 35 -2.03 9.66 -3.13
CA LEU A 35 -0.90 9.86 -4.03
C LEU A 35 -1.12 11.05 -4.97
N ILE A 36 -2.37 11.36 -5.32
CA ILE A 36 -2.67 12.47 -6.22
C ILE A 36 -2.39 13.82 -5.54
N LYS A 37 -2.65 13.92 -4.24
CA LYS A 37 -2.37 15.14 -3.45
C LYS A 37 -0.92 15.21 -2.95
N HIS A 38 -0.28 14.06 -2.72
CA HIS A 38 1.02 13.96 -2.06
C HIS A 38 2.02 13.15 -2.90
N ARG A 39 2.25 13.59 -4.15
CA ARG A 39 3.15 12.90 -5.09
C ARG A 39 4.60 12.86 -4.61
N ASP A 40 5.05 13.94 -4.01
CA ASP A 40 6.37 14.08 -3.38
C ASP A 40 6.58 13.03 -2.29
N VAL A 41 5.62 12.89 -1.38
CA VAL A 41 5.65 11.86 -0.32
C VAL A 41 5.62 10.46 -0.93
N SER A 42 4.81 10.25 -1.96
CA SER A 42 4.71 8.94 -2.63
C SER A 42 6.02 8.51 -3.31
N ASN A 43 6.72 9.48 -3.91
CA ASN A 43 8.03 9.27 -4.53
C ASN A 43 9.10 9.03 -3.47
N ALA A 44 9.14 9.82 -2.40
CA ALA A 44 10.06 9.62 -1.29
C ALA A 44 9.93 8.23 -0.67
N ILE A 45 8.70 7.73 -0.48
CA ILE A 45 8.47 6.36 0.01
C ILE A 45 9.06 5.31 -0.95
N ALA A 46 8.93 5.50 -2.27
CA ALA A 46 9.50 4.57 -3.24
C ALA A 46 11.04 4.59 -3.21
N GLU A 47 11.63 5.78 -3.12
CA GLU A 47 13.09 5.98 -3.04
C GLU A 47 13.66 5.42 -1.73
N ASP A 48 13.13 5.82 -0.57
CA ASP A 48 13.62 5.41 0.74
C ASP A 48 13.53 3.89 0.95
N LEU A 49 12.48 3.27 0.41
CA LEU A 49 12.25 1.83 0.54
C LEU A 49 12.81 1.02 -0.62
N GLN A 50 13.42 1.67 -1.62
CA GLN A 50 14.00 1.05 -2.81
C GLN A 50 13.02 0.14 -3.57
N VAL A 51 11.76 0.56 -3.68
CA VAL A 51 10.71 -0.13 -4.45
C VAL A 51 10.32 0.67 -5.68
N TYR A 52 9.83 0.00 -6.72
CA TYR A 52 9.27 0.70 -7.87
C TYR A 52 8.02 1.48 -7.47
N HIS A 53 7.88 2.69 -8.00
CA HIS A 53 6.68 3.49 -7.76
C HIS A 53 5.50 2.92 -8.57
N GLU A 54 4.46 2.46 -7.89
CA GLU A 54 3.22 1.99 -8.50
C GLU A 54 1.97 2.58 -7.83
N SER A 55 0.82 2.51 -8.52
CA SER A 55 -0.47 2.96 -7.99
C SER A 55 -1.67 2.24 -8.62
N PRO A 56 -2.50 1.51 -7.86
CA PRO A 56 -2.36 1.29 -6.41
C PRO A 56 -1.14 0.44 -6.09
N GLN A 57 -0.56 0.66 -4.90
CA GLN A 57 0.52 -0.16 -4.36
C GLN A 57 0.35 -0.31 -2.85
N VAL A 58 0.56 -1.51 -2.32
CA VAL A 58 0.71 -1.75 -0.89
C VAL A 58 2.18 -2.01 -0.58
N ILE A 59 2.66 -1.51 0.55
CA ILE A 59 4.02 -1.72 1.03
C ILE A 59 3.97 -2.10 2.50
N VAL A 60 4.54 -3.26 2.84
CA VAL A 60 4.73 -3.73 4.22
C VAL A 60 6.14 -3.37 4.65
N ILE A 61 6.23 -2.64 5.76
CA ILE A 61 7.48 -2.10 6.29
C ILE A 61 7.74 -2.75 7.64
N LYS A 62 8.91 -3.35 7.81
CA LYS A 62 9.43 -3.90 9.08
C LYS A 62 10.85 -3.42 9.27
N ASP A 63 11.21 -3.02 10.49
CA ASP A 63 12.57 -2.57 10.83
C ASP A 63 13.16 -1.53 9.84
N ARG A 64 12.29 -0.61 9.38
CA ARG A 64 12.59 0.44 8.39
C ARG A 64 12.88 -0.02 6.96
N THR A 65 12.66 -1.29 6.63
CA THR A 65 12.84 -1.83 5.28
C THR A 65 11.51 -2.32 4.69
N CYS A 66 11.41 -2.33 3.36
CA CYS A 66 10.33 -3.02 2.67
C CYS A 66 10.56 -4.53 2.74
N VAL A 67 9.58 -5.28 3.24
CA VAL A 67 9.61 -6.75 3.24
C VAL A 67 8.63 -7.36 2.23
N TYR A 68 7.70 -6.55 1.74
CA TYR A 68 6.71 -6.95 0.74
C TYR A 68 6.11 -5.69 0.09
N ASP A 69 6.03 -5.69 -1.24
CA ASP A 69 5.22 -4.74 -1.98
C ASP A 69 4.46 -5.45 -3.11
N GLU A 70 3.25 -4.99 -3.38
CA GLU A 70 2.39 -5.55 -4.42
C GLU A 70 1.46 -4.47 -4.96
N SER A 71 0.97 -4.62 -6.20
CA SER A 71 0.26 -3.56 -6.91
C SER A 71 -1.03 -4.02 -7.62
N HIS A 72 -1.82 -3.04 -8.03
CA HIS A 72 -3.00 -3.26 -8.88
C HIS A 72 -3.98 -4.34 -8.35
N MET A 73 -4.22 -5.37 -9.16
CA MET A 73 -5.18 -6.43 -8.87
C MET A 73 -4.64 -7.47 -7.89
N ALA A 74 -3.31 -7.59 -7.81
CA ALA A 74 -2.61 -8.58 -6.99
C ALA A 74 -2.61 -8.23 -5.49
N ILE A 75 -2.97 -6.99 -5.13
CA ILE A 75 -3.12 -6.61 -3.71
C ILE A 75 -4.23 -7.42 -3.06
N GLN A 76 -3.86 -8.30 -2.12
CA GLN A 76 -4.77 -9.12 -1.32
C GLN A 76 -4.41 -9.05 0.18
N MET A 77 -5.43 -9.01 1.04
CA MET A 77 -5.22 -8.84 2.50
C MET A 77 -4.60 -10.08 3.15
N ASP A 78 -4.97 -11.28 2.70
CA ASP A 78 -4.39 -12.53 3.18
C ASP A 78 -2.88 -12.58 2.93
N GLU A 79 -2.43 -12.21 1.73
CA GLU A 79 -1.01 -12.08 1.41
C GLU A 79 -0.34 -11.06 2.32
N ILE A 80 -0.92 -9.87 2.49
CA ILE A 80 -0.38 -8.84 3.42
C ILE A 80 -0.22 -9.41 4.84
N ILE A 81 -1.22 -10.14 5.36
CA ILE A 81 -1.21 -10.72 6.71
C ILE A 81 -0.08 -11.74 6.87
N THR A 82 0.22 -12.54 5.85
CA THR A 82 1.34 -13.51 5.93
C THR A 82 2.70 -12.85 6.11
N GLN A 83 2.80 -11.56 5.78
CA GLN A 83 4.03 -10.78 5.89
C GLN A 83 4.14 -10.03 7.23
N LEU A 84 3.11 -9.99 8.08
CA LEU A 84 3.07 -9.25 9.36
C LEU A 84 3.55 -10.09 10.54
#